data_AF-A0A1F5ITD5-F1
#
_entry.id   AF-A0A1F5ITD5-F1
#
_cell.length_a   1.000
_cell.length_b   1.000
_cell.length_c   1.000
_cell.angle_alpha   90.00
_cell.angle_beta   90.00
_cell.angle_gamma   90.00
#
_symmetry.space_group_name_H-M   'P 1'
#
loop_
_entity.id
_entity.type
_entity.pdbx_description
1 polymer ?
#
loop_
_entity_poly.entity_id
_entity_poly.type
_entity_poly.pdbx_seq_one_letter_code
_entity_poly.pdbx_strand_id
1 'polypeptide(L)'
;MTDTKPGPGSEKRLDGDVDKYYYYLNMITENVRNGYNLMVVKYCDLSLPLIPSLIENAKLSSGEFDITTIPAIELGAKIWSHQGRRDKVNELARLVSAHPELSPWQIHIDRAYDVLSETEK
;
A
#
# COMPACT_ATOMS: atom_id res chain seq x y z
N MET A 1 -23.21 19.53 16.33
CA MET A 1 -24.03 18.50 15.66
C MET A 1 -23.21 18.05 14.46
N THR A 2 -22.58 16.89 14.38
CA THR A 2 -22.70 15.60 15.07
C THR A 2 -21.30 15.00 15.25
N ASP A 3 -20.87 14.77 16.49
CA ASP A 3 -19.74 13.89 16.81
C ASP A 3 -20.22 12.44 16.64
N THR A 4 -20.08 11.91 15.43
CA THR A 4 -20.27 10.48 15.19
C THR A 4 -18.98 9.79 15.64
N LYS A 5 -18.86 9.52 16.95
CA LYS A 5 -17.81 8.65 17.46
C LYS A 5 -17.98 7.26 16.82
N PRO A 6 -16.94 6.67 16.22
CA PRO A 6 -17.00 5.29 15.73
C PRO A 6 -17.41 4.37 16.87
N GLY A 7 -18.27 3.39 16.60
CA GLY A 7 -18.65 2.41 17.61
C GLY A 7 -17.46 1.52 18.01
N PRO A 8 -17.48 0.88 19.19
CA PRO A 8 -16.37 0.05 19.70
C PRO A 8 -16.03 -1.17 18.81
N GLY A 9 -16.86 -1.48 17.80
CA GLY A 9 -16.62 -2.53 16.82
C GLY A 9 -15.78 -2.10 15.61
N SER A 10 -15.76 -0.82 15.25
CA SER A 10 -14.94 -0.31 14.13
C SER A 10 -13.48 -0.15 14.55
N GLU A 11 -13.23 0.33 15.77
CA GLU A 11 -11.86 0.48 16.32
C GLU A 11 -11.13 -0.88 16.41
N LYS A 12 -11.76 -1.91 16.99
CA LYS A 12 -11.18 -3.26 17.05
C LYS A 12 -10.88 -3.89 15.69
N ARG A 13 -11.66 -3.56 14.67
CA ARG A 13 -11.46 -4.08 13.30
C ARG A 13 -10.28 -3.38 12.63
N LEU A 14 -10.17 -2.06 12.81
CA LEU A 14 -9.04 -1.27 12.33
C LEU A 14 -7.73 -1.75 12.95
N ASP A 15 -7.70 -1.97 14.27
CA ASP A 15 -6.52 -2.49 14.98
C ASP A 15 -6.05 -3.83 14.37
N GLY A 16 -6.99 -4.76 14.14
CA GLY A 16 -6.67 -6.06 13.55
C GLY A 16 -6.21 -6.00 12.08
N ASP A 17 -6.63 -5.00 11.31
CA ASP A 17 -6.18 -4.80 9.93
C ASP A 17 -4.82 -4.10 9.88
N VAL A 18 -4.55 -3.18 10.81
CA VAL A 18 -3.23 -2.55 11.01
C VAL A 18 -2.19 -3.57 11.47
N ASP A 19 -2.54 -4.46 12.40
CA ASP A 19 -1.66 -5.55 12.83
C ASP A 19 -1.27 -6.47 11.66
N LYS A 20 -2.24 -6.82 10.80
CA LYS A 20 -1.97 -7.60 9.58
C LYS A 20 -1.07 -6.83 8.61
N TYR A 21 -1.27 -5.52 8.46
CA TYR A 21 -0.42 -4.70 7.61
C TYR A 21 1.03 -4.76 8.07
N TYR A 22 1.29 -4.56 9.37
CA TYR A 22 2.66 -4.64 9.91
C TYR A 22 3.24 -6.04 9.86
N TYR A 23 2.42 -7.09 10.04
CA TYR A 23 2.85 -8.45 9.78
C TYR A 23 3.31 -8.65 8.33
N TYR A 24 2.53 -8.23 7.35
CA TYR A 24 2.91 -8.34 5.93
C TYR A 24 4.10 -7.46 5.57
N LEU A 25 4.22 -6.27 6.16
CA LEU A 25 5.40 -5.41 6.03
C LEU A 25 6.67 -6.11 6.50
N ASN A 26 6.61 -6.78 7.66
CA ASN A 26 7.73 -7.58 8.15
C ASN A 26 8.07 -8.70 7.15
N MET A 27 7.07 -9.42 6.66
CA MET A 27 7.28 -10.48 5.69
C MET A 27 7.87 -9.98 4.36
N ILE A 28 7.48 -8.79 3.86
CA ILE A 28 8.10 -8.15 2.70
C ILE A 28 9.59 -7.91 2.99
N THR A 29 9.89 -7.28 4.12
CA THR A 29 11.25 -6.90 4.51
C THR A 29 12.17 -8.12 4.64
N GLU A 30 11.70 -9.19 5.28
CA GLU A 30 12.44 -10.44 5.43
C GLU A 30 12.68 -11.12 4.09
N ASN A 31 11.69 -11.14 3.19
CA ASN A 31 11.83 -11.80 1.90
C ASN A 31 12.68 -11.00 0.92
N VAL A 32 12.64 -9.66 0.96
CA VAL A 32 13.54 -8.80 0.14
C VAL A 32 15.00 -9.10 0.44
N ARG A 33 15.36 -9.38 1.70
CA ARG A 33 16.74 -9.80 2.08
C ARG A 33 17.17 -11.12 1.43
N ASN A 34 16.21 -11.99 1.12
CA ASN A 34 16.43 -13.28 0.45
C ASN A 34 16.23 -13.21 -1.08
N GLY A 35 16.12 -12.01 -1.64
CA GLY A 35 15.87 -11.75 -3.06
C GLY A 35 14.39 -11.46 -3.37
N TYR A 36 14.13 -10.75 -4.48
CA TYR A 36 12.79 -10.37 -4.94
C TYR A 36 11.99 -11.59 -5.44
N ASN A 37 11.58 -12.45 -4.51
CA ASN A 37 10.93 -13.72 -4.78
C ASN A 37 9.39 -13.58 -4.78
N LEU A 38 8.69 -14.68 -5.09
CA LEU A 38 7.22 -14.72 -5.14
C LEU A 38 6.54 -14.32 -3.82
N MET A 39 7.21 -14.48 -2.67
CA MET A 39 6.67 -14.07 -1.38
C MET A 39 6.60 -12.55 -1.26
N VAL A 40 7.59 -11.81 -1.79
CA VAL A 40 7.54 -10.34 -1.82
C VAL A 40 6.30 -9.88 -2.57
N VAL A 41 6.04 -10.44 -3.75
CA VAL A 41 4.85 -10.12 -4.55
C VAL A 41 3.57 -10.43 -3.79
N LYS A 42 3.49 -11.63 -3.19
CA LYS A 42 2.33 -12.06 -2.41
C LYS A 42 2.03 -11.09 -1.26
N TYR A 43 3.04 -10.69 -0.50
CA TYR A 43 2.81 -9.83 0.66
C TYR A 43 2.56 -8.36 0.27
N CYS A 44 3.11 -7.87 -0.86
CA CYS A 44 2.66 -6.60 -1.44
C CYS A 44 1.17 -6.66 -1.79
N ASP A 45 0.72 -7.71 -2.50
CA ASP A 45 -0.69 -7.88 -2.86
C ASP A 45 -1.61 -7.95 -1.62
N LEU A 46 -1.19 -8.66 -0.56
CA LEU A 46 -1.98 -8.79 0.66
C LEU A 46 -2.02 -7.53 1.52
N SER A 47 -1.00 -6.67 1.45
CA SER A 47 -0.92 -5.44 2.25
C SER A 47 -1.62 -4.25 1.60
N LEU A 48 -1.76 -4.21 0.28
CA LEU A 48 -2.47 -3.15 -0.44
C LEU A 48 -3.88 -2.83 0.11
N PRO A 49 -4.79 -3.80 0.27
CA PRO A 49 -6.15 -3.51 0.74
C PRO A 49 -6.20 -3.01 2.19
N LEU A 50 -5.10 -3.08 2.93
CA LEU A 50 -5.02 -2.64 4.33
C LEU A 50 -4.55 -1.18 4.47
N ILE A 51 -4.03 -0.57 3.41
CA ILE A 51 -3.54 0.82 3.42
C ILE A 51 -4.63 1.83 3.83
N PRO A 52 -5.90 1.73 3.36
CA PRO A 52 -6.95 2.63 3.84
C PRO A 52 -7.15 2.57 5.35
N SER A 53 -7.15 1.37 5.94
CA SER A 53 -7.26 1.17 7.40
C SER A 53 -6.05 1.76 8.13
N LEU A 54 -4.85 1.66 7.54
CA LEU A 54 -3.63 2.26 8.08
C LEU A 54 -3.72 3.80 8.11
N ILE A 55 -4.21 4.42 7.04
CA ILE A 55 -4.42 5.88 6.96
C ILE A 55 -5.44 6.33 8.01
N GLU A 56 -6.56 5.63 8.11
CA GLU A 56 -7.63 5.94 9.07
C GLU A 56 -7.10 5.82 10.51
N ASN A 57 -6.42 4.72 10.84
CA ASN A 57 -5.88 4.50 12.17
C ASN A 57 -4.80 5.54 12.55
N ALA A 58 -3.90 5.91 11.63
CA ALA A 58 -2.90 6.95 11.87
C ALA A 58 -3.57 8.30 12.19
N LYS A 59 -4.52 8.73 11.36
CA LYS A 59 -5.28 9.97 11.61
C LYS A 59 -6.05 9.96 12.92
N LEU A 60 -6.63 8.81 13.31
CA LEU A 60 -7.32 8.68 14.60
C LEU A 60 -6.35 8.76 15.78
N SER A 61 -5.14 8.23 15.64
CA SER A 61 -4.18 8.08 16.75
C SER A 61 -3.31 9.32 16.95
N SER A 62 -2.81 9.92 15.87
CA SER A 62 -1.87 11.06 15.92
C SER A 62 -2.44 12.35 15.32
N GLY A 63 -3.59 12.29 14.65
CA GLY A 63 -4.18 13.43 13.94
C GLY A 63 -3.66 13.61 12.51
N GLU A 64 -2.63 12.88 12.10
CA GLU A 64 -2.03 12.96 10.76
C GLU A 64 -1.52 11.61 10.26
N PHE A 65 -1.20 11.54 8.95
CA PHE A 65 -0.54 10.39 8.35
C PHE A 65 0.92 10.73 8.10
N ASP A 66 1.82 10.22 8.95
CA ASP A 66 3.26 10.52 8.97
C ASP A 66 4.15 9.38 8.48
N ILE A 67 3.54 8.30 7.96
CA ILE A 67 4.27 7.17 7.40
C ILE A 67 5.05 7.65 6.17
N THR A 68 6.33 7.33 6.12
CA THR A 68 7.24 7.78 5.05
C THR A 68 7.59 6.67 4.06
N THR A 69 7.18 5.43 4.34
CA THR A 69 7.47 4.27 3.49
C THR A 69 6.26 3.34 3.40
N ILE A 70 5.90 2.95 2.19
CA ILE A 70 4.85 1.95 1.92
C ILE A 70 5.40 0.97 0.89
N PRO A 71 6.10 -0.08 1.33
CA PRO A 71 6.71 -1.07 0.42
C PRO A 71 5.72 -1.70 -0.55
N ALA A 72 4.46 -1.88 -0.15
CA ALA A 72 3.41 -2.40 -1.03
C ALA A 72 3.21 -1.54 -2.29
N ILE A 73 3.36 -0.22 -2.17
CA ILE A 73 3.29 0.71 -3.31
C ILE A 73 4.65 0.81 -3.98
N GLU A 74 5.72 1.06 -3.23
CA GLU A 74 7.06 1.34 -3.77
C GLU A 74 7.67 0.13 -4.49
N LEU A 75 7.71 -1.02 -3.81
CA LEU A 75 8.19 -2.27 -4.39
C LEU A 75 7.14 -2.89 -5.32
N GLY A 76 5.86 -2.85 -4.94
CA GLY A 76 4.79 -3.39 -5.77
C GLY A 76 4.77 -2.77 -7.16
N ALA A 77 4.79 -1.43 -7.24
CA ALA A 77 4.83 -0.69 -8.51
C ALA A 77 5.99 -1.15 -9.40
N LYS A 78 7.19 -1.25 -8.82
CA LYS A 78 8.40 -1.69 -9.52
C LYS A 78 8.29 -3.13 -10.02
N ILE A 79 7.85 -4.06 -9.17
CA ILE A 79 7.80 -5.48 -9.55
C ILE A 79 6.73 -5.72 -10.61
N TRP A 80 5.53 -5.15 -10.44
CA TRP A 80 4.43 -5.37 -11.37
C TRP A 80 4.66 -4.72 -12.73
N SER A 81 5.31 -3.56 -12.81
CA SER A 81 5.66 -2.96 -14.10
C SER A 81 6.60 -3.85 -14.90
N HIS A 82 7.66 -4.38 -14.29
CA HIS A 82 8.59 -5.31 -14.93
C HIS A 82 7.95 -6.67 -15.29
N GLN A 83 6.84 -7.03 -14.65
CA GLN A 83 6.06 -8.22 -15.00
C GLN A 83 4.98 -7.96 -16.06
N GLY A 84 4.85 -6.74 -16.58
CA GLY A 84 3.78 -6.37 -17.51
C GLY A 84 2.38 -6.33 -16.87
N ARG A 85 2.28 -6.28 -15.54
CA ARG A 85 1.01 -6.31 -14.79
C ARG A 85 0.38 -4.93 -14.69
N ARG A 86 -0.10 -4.44 -15.84
CA ARG A 86 -0.80 -3.14 -15.96
C ARG A 86 -2.05 -3.07 -15.08
N ASP A 87 -2.75 -4.18 -14.89
CA ASP A 87 -3.91 -4.29 -13.98
C ASP A 87 -3.56 -3.89 -12.54
N LYS A 88 -2.39 -4.32 -12.06
CA LYS A 88 -1.89 -4.01 -10.72
C LYS A 88 -1.37 -2.59 -10.58
N VAL A 89 -0.68 -2.07 -11.59
CA VAL A 89 -0.27 -0.65 -11.60
C VAL A 89 -1.51 0.27 -11.61
N ASN A 90 -2.58 -0.10 -12.32
CA ASN A 90 -3.86 0.62 -12.28
C ASN A 90 -4.57 0.51 -10.92
N GLU A 91 -4.43 -0.60 -10.21
CA GLU A 91 -4.93 -0.75 -8.83
C GLU A 91 -4.21 0.24 -7.89
N LEU A 92 -2.88 0.31 -7.98
CA LEU A 92 -2.08 1.28 -7.23
C LEU A 92 -2.45 2.73 -7.56
N ALA A 93 -2.58 3.07 -8.84
CA ALA A 93 -2.96 4.42 -9.26
C ALA A 93 -4.32 4.84 -8.68
N ARG A 94 -5.30 3.92 -8.66
CA ARG A 94 -6.60 4.16 -8.04
C ARG A 94 -6.50 4.35 -6.53
N LEU A 95 -5.69 3.55 -5.85
CA LEU A 95 -5.46 3.71 -4.40
C LEU A 95 -4.82 5.07 -4.09
N VAL A 96 -3.74 5.43 -4.80
CA VAL A 96 -3.02 6.70 -4.59
C VAL A 96 -3.91 7.91 -4.88
N SER A 97 -4.70 7.86 -5.96
CA SER A 97 -5.63 8.95 -6.30
C SER A 97 -6.83 9.07 -5.34
N ALA A 98 -7.25 7.98 -4.70
CA ALA A 98 -8.36 7.98 -3.74
C ALA A 98 -7.98 8.56 -2.37
N HIS A 99 -6.68 8.60 -2.04
CA HIS A 99 -6.17 8.99 -0.73
C HIS A 99 -5.12 10.10 -0.86
N PRO A 100 -5.47 11.37 -0.55
CA PRO A 100 -4.54 12.50 -0.66
C PRO A 100 -3.24 12.30 0.12
N GLU A 101 -3.27 11.55 1.22
CA GLU A 101 -2.11 11.20 2.04
C GLU A 101 -1.05 10.42 1.25
N LEU A 102 -1.47 9.71 0.21
CA LEU A 102 -0.61 8.91 -0.64
C LEU A 102 -0.01 9.69 -1.82
N SER A 103 -0.29 11.00 -1.94
CA SER A 103 0.27 11.83 -3.01
C SER A 103 1.80 11.71 -3.20
N PRO A 104 2.62 11.60 -2.14
CA PRO A 104 4.07 11.42 -2.29
C PRO A 104 4.45 10.16 -3.09
N TRP A 105 3.61 9.13 -3.10
CA TRP A 105 3.88 7.88 -3.81
C TRP A 105 3.51 7.92 -5.30
N GLN A 106 2.89 9.00 -5.80
CA GLN A 106 2.56 9.13 -7.22
C GLN A 106 3.78 8.94 -8.12
N ILE A 107 4.97 9.39 -7.68
CA ILE A 107 6.23 9.20 -8.40
C ILE A 107 6.56 7.72 -8.70
N HIS A 108 6.13 6.79 -7.85
CA HIS A 108 6.33 5.35 -8.07
C HIS A 108 5.36 4.81 -9.14
N ILE A 109 4.16 5.37 -9.22
CA ILE A 109 3.14 5.00 -10.20
C ILE A 109 3.56 5.48 -11.59
N ASP A 110 4.01 6.74 -11.69
CA ASP A 110 4.46 7.33 -12.95
C ASP A 110 5.62 6.51 -13.55
N ARG A 111 6.64 6.21 -12.72
CA ARG A 111 7.76 5.34 -13.13
C ARG A 111 7.31 3.94 -13.55
N ALA A 112 6.29 3.38 -12.91
CA ALA A 112 5.77 2.07 -13.28
C ALA A 112 5.09 2.10 -14.66
N TYR A 113 4.38 3.18 -15.00
CA TYR A 113 3.80 3.35 -16.33
C TYR A 113 4.86 3.55 -17.41
N ASP A 114 5.95 4.28 -17.13
CA ASP A 114 7.07 4.43 -18.06
C ASP A 114 7.64 3.05 -18.45
N VAL A 115 7.92 2.20 -17.47
CA VAL A 115 8.44 0.83 -17.68
C VAL A 115 7.45 -0.05 -18.45
N LEU A 116 6.15 0.03 -18.15
CA LEU A 116 5.12 -0.70 -18.90
C LEU A 116 5.12 -0.30 -20.38
N SER A 117 5.24 1.00 -20.67
CA SER A 117 5.26 1.51 -22.04
C SER A 117 6.47 1.04 -22.84
N GLU A 118 7.59 0.74 -22.17
CA GLU A 118 8.78 0.17 -22.80
C GLU A 118 8.65 -1.32 -23.06
N THR A 119 7.96 -2.03 -22.15
CA THR A 119 7.76 -3.49 -22.24
C THR A 119 6.72 -3.88 -23.30
N GLU A 120 5.82 -2.96 -23.64
CA GLU A 120 4.76 -3.16 -24.65
C GLU A 120 5.19 -2.82 -26.10
N LYS A 121 6.42 -2.34 -26.30
CA LYS A 121 7.01 -2.04 -27.63
C LYS A 121 7.66 -3.26 -28.26
#